data_AF-A0A7S2I3D4-F1
#
_entry.id   AF-A0A7S2I3D4-F1
#
_cell.length_a   1.000
_cell.length_b   1.000
_cell.length_c   1.000
_cell.angle_alpha   90.00
_cell.angle_beta   90.00
_cell.angle_gamma   90.00
#
_symmetry.space_group_name_H-M   'P 1'
#
loop_
_entity.id
_entity.type
_entity.pdbx_description
1 polymer ?
#
loop_
_entity_poly.entity_id
_entity_poly.type
_entity_poly.pdbx_seq_one_letter_code
_entity_poly.pdbx_strand_id
1 'polypeptide(L)'
;DDDDDEEGDSRSEAGMLKKNYRLARSIPMEKWTEVEPGIMYMKSTKQDENQNKESKFSKQTVTVSILGKTQEMVDSWIQKVYAWYLEELRKMQDHSRYMYELVAKSSAKKDDDDASERTYRRYKLSDEKTFASLFFPEKETLLKILSDFE
;
A
#
# COMPACT_ATOMS: atom_id res chain seq x y z
N ASP A 1 12.34 -21.07 11.32
CA ASP A 1 11.98 -21.08 9.88
C ASP A 1 10.48 -20.82 9.74
N ASP A 2 10.03 -19.61 10.11
CA ASP A 2 8.62 -19.19 10.11
C ASP A 2 8.46 -17.87 9.33
N ASP A 3 9.02 -17.79 8.11
CA ASP A 3 9.04 -16.56 7.30
C ASP A 3 8.16 -16.63 6.02
N ASP A 4 7.45 -17.72 5.75
CA ASP A 4 6.77 -17.94 4.46
C ASP A 4 5.27 -17.55 4.40
N ASP A 5 4.63 -17.20 5.53
CA ASP A 5 3.18 -16.93 5.57
C ASP A 5 2.78 -15.44 5.52
N GLU A 6 3.75 -14.51 5.40
CA GLU A 6 3.48 -13.05 5.41
C GLU A 6 3.22 -12.42 4.01
N GLU A 7 3.52 -13.13 2.91
CA GLU A 7 3.45 -12.55 1.56
C GLU A 7 2.02 -12.29 1.07
N GLY A 8 1.06 -13.14 1.45
CA GLY A 8 -0.35 -13.01 1.03
C GLY A 8 -1.06 -11.83 1.69
N ASP A 9 -0.82 -11.61 2.99
CA ASP A 9 -1.38 -10.48 3.74
C ASP A 9 -0.81 -9.16 3.20
N SER A 10 0.51 -9.12 2.93
CA SER A 10 1.26 -7.93 2.50
C SER A 10 0.75 -7.22 1.25
N ARG A 11 0.10 -7.94 0.33
CA ARG A 11 -0.48 -7.39 -0.92
C ARG A 11 -1.91 -6.89 -0.77
N SER A 12 -2.62 -7.27 0.30
CA SER A 12 -3.95 -6.76 0.57
C SER A 12 -3.89 -5.29 1.02
N GLU A 13 -4.95 -4.51 0.80
CA GLU A 13 -5.03 -3.12 1.28
C GLU A 13 -4.78 -3.02 2.80
N ALA A 14 -5.33 -3.98 3.56
CA ALA A 14 -5.13 -4.09 4.99
C ALA A 14 -3.67 -4.44 5.37
N GLY A 15 -3.01 -5.32 4.62
CA GLY A 15 -1.60 -5.65 4.87
C GLY A 15 -0.64 -4.55 4.44
N MET A 16 -0.96 -3.79 3.38
CA MET A 16 -0.21 -2.59 3.01
C MET A 16 -0.26 -1.54 4.14
N LEU A 17 -1.43 -1.33 4.75
CA LEU A 17 -1.56 -0.48 5.93
C LEU A 17 -0.77 -1.02 7.11
N LYS A 18 -0.87 -2.32 7.41
CA LYS A 18 -0.16 -2.97 8.52
C LYS A 18 1.37 -2.87 8.37
N LYS A 19 1.89 -2.93 7.14
CA LYS A 19 3.31 -2.76 6.84
C LYS A 19 3.78 -1.32 7.06
N ASN A 20 2.99 -0.35 6.65
CA ASN A 20 3.36 1.07 6.69
C ASN A 20 3.05 1.74 8.05
N TYR A 21 2.13 1.17 8.83
CA TYR A 21 1.69 1.70 10.12
C TYR A 21 1.88 0.69 11.24
N ARG A 22 2.76 1.02 12.20
CA ARG A 22 2.85 0.31 13.48
C ARG A 22 1.85 0.93 14.45
N LEU A 23 0.88 0.14 14.94
CA LEU A 23 -0.02 0.60 16.00
C LEU A 23 0.79 0.88 17.26
N ALA A 24 0.97 2.16 17.60
CA ALA A 24 1.67 2.58 18.82
C ALA A 24 0.91 2.19 20.10
N ARG A 25 -0.40 1.98 19.99
CA ARG A 25 -1.27 1.61 21.09
C ARG A 25 -2.24 0.54 20.61
N SER A 26 -2.10 -0.68 21.13
CA SER A 26 -3.11 -1.72 20.94
C SER A 26 -4.25 -1.51 21.93
N ILE A 27 -5.48 -1.60 21.42
CA ILE A 27 -6.67 -1.56 22.28
C ILE A 27 -6.70 -2.86 23.09
N PRO A 28 -7.02 -2.82 24.40
CA PRO A 28 -7.11 -4.04 25.21
C PRO A 28 -8.10 -5.04 24.62
N MET A 29 -7.68 -6.31 24.52
CA MET A 29 -8.55 -7.39 24.06
C MET A 29 -9.67 -7.64 25.08
N GLU A 30 -10.86 -7.94 24.57
CA GLU A 30 -12.05 -8.30 25.35
C GLU A 30 -12.51 -7.24 26.36
N LYS A 31 -12.15 -5.97 26.15
CA LYS A 31 -12.60 -4.85 26.97
C LYS A 31 -13.20 -3.75 26.12
N TRP A 32 -14.35 -3.25 26.57
CA TRP A 32 -14.96 -2.05 26.00
C TRP A 32 -14.08 -0.84 26.28
N THR A 33 -13.69 -0.15 25.22
CA THR A 33 -12.88 1.07 25.28
C THR A 33 -13.59 2.17 24.52
N GLU A 34 -13.67 3.37 25.10
CA GLU A 34 -14.21 4.54 24.42
C GLU A 34 -13.18 5.06 23.40
N VAL A 35 -13.58 5.12 22.12
CA VAL A 35 -12.71 5.56 21.01
C VAL A 35 -13.06 6.96 20.52
N GLU A 36 -14.31 7.37 20.71
CA GLU A 36 -14.83 8.70 20.44
C GLU A 36 -15.97 8.94 21.46
N PRO A 37 -16.29 10.20 21.86
CA PRO A 37 -17.30 10.45 22.88
C PRO A 37 -18.62 9.72 22.57
N GLY A 38 -18.99 8.74 23.40
CA GLY A 38 -20.20 7.93 23.24
C GLY A 38 -20.13 6.79 22.20
N ILE A 39 -18.95 6.50 21.63
CA ILE A 39 -18.67 5.29 20.85
C ILE A 39 -17.71 4.38 21.61
N MET A 40 -18.17 3.18 21.92
CA MET A 40 -17.40 2.12 22.54
C MET A 40 -16.99 1.09 21.50
N TYR A 41 -15.78 0.57 21.63
CA TYR A 41 -15.20 -0.45 20.77
C TYR A 41 -14.71 -1.63 21.61
N MET A 42 -14.89 -2.85 21.10
CA MET A 42 -14.30 -4.06 21.65
C MET A 42 -13.80 -4.96 20.52
N LYS A 43 -12.64 -5.58 20.74
CA LYS A 43 -12.08 -6.63 19.89
C LYS A 43 -11.96 -7.92 20.69
N SER A 44 -12.57 -9.01 20.21
CA SER A 44 -12.37 -10.37 20.74
C SER A 44 -11.80 -11.25 19.65
N THR A 45 -11.00 -12.23 20.03
CA THR A 45 -10.34 -13.15 19.12
C THR A 45 -10.60 -14.56 19.63
N LYS A 46 -11.22 -15.38 18.81
CA LYS A 46 -11.42 -16.81 19.07
C LYS A 46 -10.53 -17.60 18.13
N GLN A 47 -9.67 -18.44 18.70
CA GLN A 47 -8.89 -19.41 17.93
C GLN A 47 -9.63 -20.73 17.96
N ASP A 48 -9.92 -21.32 16.80
CA ASP A 48 -10.53 -22.64 16.74
C ASP A 48 -9.47 -23.68 17.13
N GLU A 49 -9.50 -24.17 18.36
CA GLU A 49 -8.70 -25.30 18.82
C GLU A 49 -9.28 -26.61 18.28
N ASN A 50 -9.29 -26.80 16.95
CA ASN A 50 -9.62 -28.10 16.40
C ASN A 50 -8.38 -29.01 16.49
N GLN A 51 -8.41 -29.97 17.42
CA GLN A 51 -7.32 -30.91 17.75
C GLN A 51 -7.06 -31.96 16.67
N ASN A 52 -6.97 -31.58 15.39
CA ASN A 52 -6.53 -32.49 14.33
C ASN A 52 -5.12 -32.11 13.87
N LYS A 53 -4.12 -32.85 14.37
CA LYS A 53 -2.68 -32.60 14.24
C LYS A 53 -2.12 -32.64 12.80
N GLU A 54 -2.96 -32.78 11.78
CA GLU A 54 -2.54 -32.86 10.37
C GLU A 54 -2.79 -31.56 9.57
N SER A 55 -3.49 -30.57 10.14
CA SER A 55 -3.77 -29.31 9.44
C SER A 55 -2.81 -28.21 9.88
N LYS A 56 -1.90 -27.77 9.01
CA LYS A 56 -0.97 -26.64 9.26
C LYS A 56 -1.66 -25.27 9.38
N PHE A 57 -2.97 -25.18 9.14
CA PHE A 57 -3.70 -23.92 9.16
C PHE A 57 -4.46 -23.75 10.48
N SER A 58 -4.05 -22.76 11.28
CA SER A 58 -4.85 -22.31 12.43
C SER A 58 -5.89 -21.30 11.96
N LYS A 59 -7.16 -21.52 12.27
CA LYS A 59 -8.23 -20.58 11.95
C LYS A 59 -8.44 -19.64 13.13
N GLN A 60 -8.26 -18.35 12.89
CA GLN A 60 -8.50 -17.31 13.88
C GLN A 60 -9.71 -16.48 13.44
N THR A 61 -10.72 -16.40 14.31
CA THR A 61 -11.89 -15.53 14.10
C THR A 61 -11.72 -14.29 14.96
N VAL A 62 -11.64 -13.13 14.32
CA VAL A 62 -11.60 -11.82 15.00
C VAL A 62 -12.99 -11.20 14.94
N THR A 63 -13.59 -10.96 16.09
CA THR A 63 -14.86 -10.24 16.21
C THR A 63 -14.61 -8.82 16.68
N VAL A 64 -15.12 -7.86 15.94
CA VAL A 64 -15.13 -6.45 16.31
C VAL A 64 -16.56 -6.04 16.65
N SER A 65 -16.75 -5.41 17.80
CA SER A 65 -18.04 -4.93 18.28
C SER A 65 -17.96 -3.42 18.55
N ILE A 66 -18.94 -2.69 18.03
CA ILE A 66 -19.06 -1.24 18.16
C ILE A 66 -20.40 -0.97 18.82
N LEU A 67 -20.40 -0.08 19.81
CA LEU A 67 -21.59 0.30 20.56
C LEU A 67 -21.69 1.81 20.64
N GLY A 68 -22.84 2.35 20.26
CA GLY A 68 -23.15 3.77 20.33
C GLY A 68 -24.53 3.99 20.93
N LYS A 69 -24.84 5.24 21.32
CA LYS A 69 -26.14 5.59 21.92
C LYS A 69 -27.29 5.52 20.92
N THR A 70 -27.02 5.86 19.66
CA THR A 70 -27.98 5.78 18.56
C THR A 70 -27.33 5.10 17.36
N GLN A 71 -28.16 4.55 16.48
CA GLN A 71 -27.68 3.92 15.25
C GLN A 71 -26.94 4.93 14.35
N GLU A 72 -27.50 6.12 14.16
CA GLU A 72 -26.89 7.19 13.36
C GLU A 72 -25.49 7.58 13.84
N MET A 73 -25.25 7.52 15.15
CA MET A 73 -23.95 7.79 15.74
C MET A 73 -22.92 6.72 15.36
N VAL A 74 -23.33 5.44 15.37
CA VAL A 74 -22.48 4.34 14.92
C VAL A 74 -22.21 4.44 13.42
N ASP A 75 -23.25 4.69 12.62
CA ASP A 75 -23.15 4.76 11.16
C ASP A 75 -22.26 5.94 10.71
N SER A 76 -22.46 7.13 11.30
CA SER A 76 -21.61 8.30 11.02
C SER A 76 -20.16 8.08 11.43
N TRP A 77 -19.93 7.39 12.55
CA TRP A 77 -18.58 7.01 12.98
C TRP A 77 -17.92 6.03 12.01
N ILE A 78 -18.64 4.98 11.57
CA ILE A 78 -18.14 4.02 10.58
C ILE A 78 -17.80 4.73 9.27
N GLN A 79 -18.67 5.62 8.79
CA GLN A 79 -18.42 6.40 7.58
C GLN A 79 -17.18 7.29 7.72
N LYS A 80 -17.00 7.95 8.86
CA LYS A 80 -15.82 8.77 9.16
C LYS A 80 -14.53 7.94 9.12
N VAL A 81 -14.52 6.79 9.79
CA VAL A 81 -13.35 5.90 9.83
C VAL A 81 -13.07 5.31 8.43
N TYR A 82 -14.10 4.96 7.67
CA TYR A 82 -13.97 4.45 6.33
C TYR A 82 -13.45 5.51 5.34
N ALA A 83 -13.94 6.75 5.43
CA ALA A 83 -13.42 7.85 4.63
C ALA A 83 -11.93 8.13 4.93
N TRP A 84 -11.54 8.09 6.21
CA TRP A 84 -10.13 8.17 6.60
C TRP A 84 -9.31 7.03 6.00
N TYR A 85 -9.81 5.80 6.05
CA TYR A 85 -9.15 4.62 5.46
C TYR A 85 -8.92 4.80 3.95
N LEU A 86 -9.93 5.27 3.20
CA LEU A 86 -9.81 5.50 1.76
C LEU A 86 -8.78 6.59 1.43
N GLU A 87 -8.78 7.70 2.17
CA GLU A 87 -7.78 8.75 1.95
C GLU A 87 -6.36 8.25 2.25
N GLU A 88 -6.21 7.37 3.24
CA GLU A 88 -4.93 6.77 3.59
C GLU A 88 -4.44 5.79 2.51
N LEU A 89 -5.33 4.96 1.97
CA LEU A 89 -5.01 4.13 0.81
C LEU A 89 -4.58 4.97 -0.39
N ARG A 90 -5.25 6.09 -0.64
CA ARG A 90 -4.93 7.00 -1.75
C ARG A 90 -3.53 7.58 -1.62
N LYS A 91 -3.09 7.94 -0.41
CA LYS A 91 -1.71 8.42 -0.17
C LYS A 91 -0.66 7.35 -0.41
N MET A 92 -1.00 6.09 -0.17
CA MET A 92 -0.07 4.97 -0.37
C MET A 92 -0.02 4.47 -1.83
N GLN A 93 -0.96 4.89 -2.67
CA GLN A 93 -0.96 4.50 -4.07
C GLN A 93 0.21 5.15 -4.81
N ASP A 94 1.12 4.33 -5.35
CA ASP A 94 2.22 4.83 -6.16
C ASP A 94 1.70 5.27 -7.53
N HIS A 95 1.56 6.59 -7.71
CA HIS A 95 1.22 7.20 -9.00
C HIS A 95 2.45 7.48 -9.88
N SER A 96 3.63 7.02 -9.47
CA SER A 96 4.86 7.25 -10.21
C SER A 96 4.77 6.63 -11.61
N ARG A 97 5.15 7.42 -12.61
CA ARG A 97 5.28 6.94 -13.98
C ARG A 97 6.68 6.39 -14.19
N TYR A 98 6.79 5.36 -15.01
CA TYR A 98 8.08 4.73 -15.32
C TYR A 98 8.29 4.65 -16.83
N MET A 99 9.50 4.95 -17.28
CA MET A 99 9.96 4.69 -18.64
C MET A 99 10.78 3.39 -18.66
N TYR A 100 10.47 2.51 -19.61
CA TYR A 100 11.16 1.24 -19.79
C TYR A 100 11.98 1.27 -21.07
N GLU A 101 13.27 1.01 -20.95
CA GLU A 101 14.20 0.93 -22.06
C GLU A 101 14.65 -0.52 -22.24
N LEU A 102 14.48 -1.08 -23.44
CA LEU A 102 14.90 -2.45 -23.75
C LEU A 102 16.43 -2.52 -23.75
N VAL A 103 17.00 -3.40 -22.92
CA VAL A 103 18.44 -3.68 -22.96
C VAL A 103 18.68 -4.72 -24.05
N ALA A 104 19.22 -4.29 -25.18
CA ALA A 104 19.69 -5.21 -26.20
C ALA A 104 20.85 -6.04 -25.63
N LYS A 105 20.64 -7.34 -25.42
CA LYS A 105 21.76 -8.27 -25.20
C LYS A 105 22.56 -8.27 -26.49
N SER A 106 23.81 -7.80 -26.45
CA SER A 106 24.74 -7.88 -27.56
C SER A 106 24.79 -9.34 -28.02
N SER A 107 24.42 -9.58 -29.26
CA SER A 107 24.37 -10.89 -29.91
C SER A 107 25.71 -11.62 -29.80
N ALA A 108 25.86 -12.45 -28.78
CA ALA A 108 27.01 -13.34 -28.63
C ALA A 108 26.59 -14.62 -27.90
N LYS A 109 25.72 -15.40 -28.57
CA LYS A 109 25.80 -16.85 -28.79
C LYS A 109 24.40 -17.42 -29.07
N LYS A 110 24.30 -18.10 -30.21
CA LYS A 110 23.23 -19.07 -30.48
C LYS A 110 23.29 -20.16 -29.41
N ASP A 111 22.19 -20.41 -28.73
CA ASP A 111 21.48 -21.69 -28.82
C ASP A 111 20.28 -21.68 -27.85
N ASP A 112 19.28 -22.43 -28.28
CA ASP A 112 18.07 -22.89 -27.58
C ASP A 112 16.80 -22.03 -27.49
N ASP A 113 15.73 -22.69 -27.93
CA ASP A 113 14.32 -22.30 -27.91
C ASP A 113 13.81 -22.19 -26.46
N ASP A 114 14.08 -21.06 -25.81
CA ASP A 114 13.26 -20.60 -24.72
C ASP A 114 13.04 -19.10 -24.87
N ALA A 115 11.82 -18.63 -24.60
CA ALA A 115 11.38 -17.28 -24.90
C ALA A 115 12.30 -16.23 -24.25
N SER A 116 13.31 -15.78 -25.00
CA SER A 116 14.39 -14.91 -24.51
C SER A 116 13.84 -13.78 -23.63
N GLU A 117 14.09 -13.90 -22.33
CA GLU A 117 13.57 -12.99 -21.31
C GLU A 117 14.11 -11.58 -21.61
N ARG A 118 13.22 -10.73 -22.11
CA ARG A 118 13.55 -9.35 -22.48
C ARG A 118 13.80 -8.56 -21.21
N THR A 119 15.05 -8.16 -20.99
CA THR A 119 15.43 -7.34 -19.85
C THR A 119 15.23 -5.86 -20.16
N TYR A 120 14.60 -5.12 -19.24
CA TYR A 120 14.34 -3.69 -19.37
C TYR A 120 15.00 -2.91 -18.22
N ARG A 121 15.55 -1.72 -18.51
CA ARG A 121 15.88 -0.73 -17.50
C ARG A 121 14.63 0.08 -17.16
N ARG A 122 14.39 0.30 -15.87
CA ARG A 122 13.24 1.06 -15.36
C ARG A 122 13.71 2.39 -14.79
N TYR A 123 13.27 3.50 -15.39
CA TYR A 123 13.56 4.85 -14.92
C TYR A 123 12.30 5.49 -14.36
N LYS A 124 12.35 5.96 -13.11
CA LYS A 124 11.24 6.70 -12.48
C LYS A 124 11.15 8.10 -13.10
N LEU A 125 9.99 8.46 -13.62
CA LEU A 125 9.71 9.78 -14.13
C LEU A 125 9.26 10.69 -12.98
N SER A 126 9.67 11.97 -13.00
CA SER A 126 9.12 12.96 -12.08
C SER A 126 7.66 13.25 -12.38
N ASP A 127 6.90 13.63 -11.36
CA ASP A 127 5.52 14.07 -11.54
C ASP A 127 5.46 15.45 -12.18
N GLU A 128 6.40 16.32 -11.82
CA GLU A 128 6.50 17.68 -12.35
C GLU A 128 7.23 17.71 -13.69
N LYS A 129 6.56 18.26 -14.71
CA LYS A 129 7.17 18.68 -15.97
C LYS A 129 7.61 20.13 -15.82
N THR A 130 8.81 20.35 -15.28
CA THR A 130 9.42 21.69 -15.24
C THR A 130 10.35 21.89 -16.43
N PHE A 131 10.60 23.14 -16.83
CA PHE A 131 11.61 23.45 -17.85
C PHE A 131 13.01 22.94 -17.45
N ALA A 132 13.28 22.79 -16.15
CA ALA A 132 14.51 22.19 -15.65
C ALA A 132 14.68 20.72 -16.08
N SER A 133 13.59 19.98 -16.31
CA SER A 133 13.60 18.58 -16.74
C SER A 133 13.65 18.40 -18.27
N LEU A 134 13.69 19.47 -19.05
CA LEU A 134 13.86 19.39 -20.50
C LEU A 134 15.34 19.16 -20.85
N PHE A 135 15.60 18.18 -21.72
CA PHE A 135 16.94 17.86 -22.23
C PHE A 135 16.93 17.99 -23.75
N PHE A 136 17.07 19.22 -24.24
CA PHE A 136 17.34 19.49 -25.66
C PHE A 136 18.42 20.59 -25.76
N PRO A 137 19.23 20.59 -26.84
CA PRO A 137 20.42 21.45 -26.94
C PRO A 137 20.14 22.95 -26.78
N GLU A 138 18.96 23.41 -27.17
CA GLU A 138 18.58 24.83 -27.21
C GLU A 138 17.94 25.33 -25.90
N LYS A 139 17.89 24.49 -24.86
CA LYS A 139 17.25 24.81 -23.58
C LYS A 139 17.78 26.11 -22.95
N GLU A 140 19.09 26.25 -22.86
CA GLU A 140 19.74 27.42 -22.25
C GLU A 140 19.39 28.71 -23.02
N THR A 141 19.33 28.62 -24.35
CA THR A 141 18.92 29.72 -25.22
C THR A 141 17.46 30.13 -24.94
N LEU A 142 16.56 29.15 -24.80
CA LEU A 142 15.14 29.41 -24.52
C LEU A 142 14.93 30.01 -23.11
N LEU A 143 15.66 29.52 -22.11
CA LEU A 143 15.61 30.04 -20.73
C LEU A 143 16.10 31.50 -20.68
N LYS A 144 17.15 31.83 -21.44
CA LYS A 144 17.67 33.20 -21.53
C LYS A 144 16.66 34.16 -22.16
N ILE A 145 15.97 33.75 -23.22
CA ILE A 145 14.92 34.58 -23.84
C ILE A 145 13.81 34.85 -22.83
N LEU A 146 13.39 33.84 -22.06
CA LEU A 146 12.37 34.01 -21.03
C LEU A 146 12.79 34.98 -19.92
N SER A 147 14.06 34.95 -19.49
CA SER A 147 14.56 35.89 -18.47
C SER A 147 14.64 37.34 -18.98
N ASP A 148 14.78 37.55 -20.29
CA ASP A 148 14.84 38.88 -20.87
C ASP A 148 13.45 39.57 -20.94
N PHE A 149 12.36 38.83 -20.70
CA PHE A 149 10.97 39.33 -20.70
C PHE A 149 10.39 39.58 -19.29
N GLU A 150 11.15 39.28 -18.23
CA GLU A 150 10.79 39.56 -16.83
C GLU A 150 11.30 40.94 -16.40
#